data_AF-A0A396Q3F2-F1
#
_entry.id   AF-A0A396Q3F2-F1
#
_cell.length_a   1.000
_cell.length_b   1.000
_cell.length_c   1.000
_cell.angle_alpha   90.00
_cell.angle_beta   90.00
_cell.angle_gamma   90.00
#
_symmetry.space_group_name_H-M   'P 1'
#
loop_
_entity.id
_entity.type
_entity.pdbx_description
1 polymer ?
#
loop_
_entity_poly.entity_id
_entity_poly.type
_entity_poly.pdbx_seq_one_letter_code
_entity_poly.pdbx_strand_id
1 'polypeptide(L)'
;MDTKALRQKILDLAIRGKLVPQDPNDEPASVLLERIREQKQQMVKDGKLKKKDIKNDSVIFVGEDNLHYEKFADGSVKCIEDEIPFELPDGWAWARLGTVAEAIGDGDHQPPPQTSSGIPFLVISNVSGGALSFENTRFVSIEYFNRLPETRKPRNGDLLFTVTGSYGIPILVDTDDMFCFQRHIAIVRPCTISNRYLYVILGSSYVKSICDAKATGTAQKTVGLATLRELLIPVAPHTEQMRIYAKTQNALNIVDGIFSDKEALQNIIKNTKAKILDLAIRGKLVPQDPNDELASVLLERIRAEKEELIKQGKIKRDKKESVIFKGEDNSYYLNDSQITVDINDELPFKIPTSWYWVRLKDVFIINPRNKLEDDLNVSFIPMPLIDDGYSGKHTSEVRSWKEVKTGFTHFAEGDIGIAKITPCFENRKSTVFINLTNGYGAGTTELHILRPIGNSILSQYLLAYLKSDYFVDNGKQTFTGAVGQQRIGKEYIENAYFPIPPKSEQERIVQIINNLFKHLNVISDSFF
;
A
#
# COMPACT_ATOMS: atom_id res chain seq x y z
N MET A 1 2.73 2.95 -14.04
CA MET A 1 2.88 4.44 -14.07
C MET A 1 3.15 4.93 -12.66
N ASP A 2 4.21 5.72 -12.46
CA ASP A 2 4.55 6.35 -11.19
C ASP A 2 3.83 7.71 -11.07
N THR A 3 2.67 7.73 -10.39
CA THR A 3 1.85 8.94 -10.20
C THR A 3 2.53 9.96 -9.30
N LYS A 4 3.42 9.54 -8.40
CA LYS A 4 4.19 10.44 -7.53
C LYS A 4 5.23 11.21 -8.34
N ALA A 5 5.97 10.52 -9.20
CA ALA A 5 6.92 11.17 -10.11
C ALA A 5 6.19 12.13 -11.08
N LEU A 6 5.02 11.73 -11.60
CA LEU A 6 4.23 12.58 -12.49
C LEU A 6 3.72 13.85 -11.79
N ARG A 7 3.19 13.74 -10.56
CA ARG A 7 2.81 14.90 -9.73
C ARG A 7 3.97 15.88 -9.58
N GLN A 8 5.16 15.37 -9.23
CA GLN A 8 6.35 16.22 -9.08
C GLN A 8 6.78 16.86 -10.39
N LYS A 9 6.66 16.15 -11.52
CA LYS A 9 6.99 16.72 -12.83
C LYS A 9 6.03 17.83 -13.25
N ILE A 10 4.73 17.69 -12.96
CA ILE A 10 3.73 18.74 -13.24
C ILE A 10 4.08 20.02 -12.46
N LEU A 11 4.42 19.89 -11.17
CA LEU A 11 4.81 21.04 -10.34
C LEU A 11 6.13 21.67 -10.83
N ASP A 12 7.12 20.87 -11.23
CA ASP A 12 8.38 21.36 -11.83
C ASP A 12 8.13 22.14 -13.13
N LEU A 13 7.25 21.65 -14.01
CA LEU A 13 6.86 22.38 -15.23
C LEU A 13 6.11 23.68 -14.91
N ALA A 14 5.27 23.68 -13.88
CA ALA A 14 4.52 24.85 -13.43
C ALA A 14 5.45 25.97 -12.98
N ILE A 15 6.44 25.66 -12.14
CA ILE A 15 7.36 26.68 -11.59
C ILE A 15 8.41 27.17 -12.60
N ARG A 16 8.59 26.47 -13.72
CA ARG A 16 9.50 26.85 -14.82
C ARG A 16 8.79 27.58 -15.97
N GLY A 17 7.49 27.85 -15.84
CA GLY A 17 6.68 28.46 -16.90
C GLY A 17 6.48 27.57 -18.12
N LYS A 18 6.60 26.24 -17.98
CA LYS A 18 6.48 25.28 -19.08
C LYS A 18 5.12 24.58 -19.10
N LEU A 19 4.21 24.91 -18.18
CA LEU A 19 2.90 24.28 -18.06
C LEU A 19 1.80 25.01 -18.84
N VAL A 20 1.93 26.32 -19.03
CA VAL A 20 1.00 27.16 -19.79
C VAL A 20 1.80 28.07 -20.73
N PRO A 21 1.24 28.49 -21.89
CA PRO A 21 1.88 29.47 -22.75
C PRO A 21 1.96 30.86 -22.08
N GLN A 22 3.08 31.55 -22.28
CA GLN A 22 3.25 32.96 -21.89
C GLN A 22 2.36 33.87 -22.74
N ASP A 23 1.87 34.96 -22.16
CA ASP A 23 1.16 36.03 -22.89
C ASP A 23 1.99 37.32 -22.81
N PRO A 24 2.47 37.87 -23.94
CA PRO A 24 3.27 39.09 -23.93
C PRO A 24 2.50 40.34 -23.47
N ASN A 25 1.16 40.27 -23.40
CA ASN A 25 0.34 41.36 -22.86
C ASN A 25 0.14 41.27 -21.35
N ASP A 26 0.58 40.19 -20.71
CA ASP A 26 0.52 40.09 -19.26
C ASP A 26 1.48 41.11 -18.63
N GLU A 27 1.01 41.78 -17.58
CA GLU A 27 1.82 42.71 -16.82
C GLU A 27 3.01 41.98 -16.17
N PRO A 28 4.27 42.41 -16.42
CA PRO A 28 5.44 41.72 -15.91
C PRO A 28 5.45 41.55 -14.39
N ALA A 29 6.03 40.45 -13.92
CA ALA A 29 6.16 40.14 -12.50
C ALA A 29 6.90 41.24 -11.70
N SER A 30 7.79 41.99 -12.35
CA SER A 30 8.48 43.14 -11.73
C SER A 30 7.50 44.20 -11.21
N VAL A 31 6.40 44.46 -11.92
CA VAL A 31 5.35 45.40 -11.51
C VAL A 31 4.57 44.87 -10.31
N LEU A 32 4.24 43.57 -10.31
CA LEU A 32 3.62 42.93 -9.14
C LEU A 32 4.52 43.02 -7.90
N LEU A 33 5.83 42.77 -8.05
CA LEU A 33 6.79 42.87 -6.96
C LEU A 33 6.93 44.30 -6.43
N GLU A 34 6.85 45.31 -7.30
CA GLU A 34 6.79 46.71 -6.88
C GLU A 34 5.55 47.01 -6.05
N ARG A 35 4.36 46.59 -6.50
CA ARG A 35 3.11 46.72 -5.73
C ARG A 35 3.18 46.04 -4.36
N ILE A 36 3.81 44.87 -4.29
CA ILE A 36 4.02 44.16 -3.01
C ILE A 36 4.89 45.01 -2.07
N ARG A 37 5.97 45.63 -2.57
CA ARG A 37 6.83 46.51 -1.75
C ARG A 37 6.07 47.72 -1.25
N GLU A 38 5.31 48.39 -2.10
CA GLU A 38 4.45 49.52 -1.73
C GLU A 38 3.42 49.12 -0.68
N GLN A 39 2.75 47.97 -0.87
CA GLN A 39 1.81 47.41 0.08
C GLN A 39 2.47 47.20 1.45
N LYS A 40 3.64 46.54 1.51
CA LYS A 40 4.35 46.30 2.77
C LYS A 40 4.79 47.61 3.44
N GLN A 41 5.25 48.60 2.67
CA GLN A 41 5.55 49.94 3.20
C GLN A 41 4.32 50.62 3.78
N GLN A 42 3.17 50.53 3.09
CA GLN A 42 1.91 51.07 3.58
C GLN A 42 1.47 50.37 4.88
N MET A 43 1.64 49.04 4.97
CA MET A 43 1.33 48.28 6.19
C MET A 43 2.23 48.68 7.37
N VAL A 44 3.47 49.12 7.13
CA VAL A 44 4.32 49.71 8.17
C VAL A 44 3.80 51.07 8.62
N LYS A 45 3.32 51.91 7.70
CA LYS A 45 2.69 53.20 8.02
C LYS A 45 1.40 53.01 8.83
N ASP A 46 0.61 52.01 8.47
CA ASP A 46 -0.64 51.64 9.15
C ASP A 46 -0.42 50.94 10.51
N GLY A 47 0.83 50.64 10.88
CA GLY A 47 1.18 49.94 12.12
C GLY A 47 0.87 48.44 12.13
N LYS A 48 0.47 47.86 10.99
CA LYS A 48 0.22 46.42 10.82
C LYS A 48 1.51 45.60 10.76
N LEU A 49 2.58 46.18 10.20
CA LEU A 49 3.93 45.64 10.19
C LEU A 49 4.90 46.57 10.94
N LYS A 50 5.98 46.02 11.49
CA LYS A 50 7.06 46.81 12.11
C LYS A 50 8.17 47.03 11.08
N LYS A 51 8.93 48.13 11.21
CA LYS A 51 10.11 48.41 10.35
C LYS A 51 11.09 47.23 10.28
N LYS A 52 11.25 46.49 11.39
CA LYS A 52 12.13 45.31 11.46
C LYS A 52 11.65 44.13 10.61
N ASP A 53 10.37 44.08 10.24
CA ASP A 53 9.77 42.98 9.50
C ASP A 53 10.04 43.11 7.99
N ILE A 54 10.33 44.33 7.51
CA ILE A 54 10.70 44.62 6.11
C ILE A 54 12.19 44.97 5.95
N LYS A 55 12.97 44.98 7.03
CA LYS A 55 14.38 45.44 7.01
C LYS A 55 15.29 44.60 6.12
N ASN A 56 14.92 43.34 5.90
CA ASN A 56 15.67 42.38 5.10
C ASN A 56 15.03 42.19 3.72
N ASP A 57 14.04 43.00 3.35
CA ASP A 57 13.47 42.94 2.00
C ASP A 57 14.54 43.38 1.00
N SER A 58 14.73 42.56 -0.02
CA SER A 58 15.67 42.78 -1.11
C SER A 58 14.97 42.85 -2.46
N VAL A 59 15.69 43.34 -3.46
CA VAL A 59 15.24 43.41 -4.85
C VAL A 59 16.17 42.61 -5.71
N ILE A 60 15.64 41.59 -6.39
CA ILE A 60 16.40 40.82 -7.39
C ILE A 60 16.12 41.40 -8.78
N PHE A 61 17.17 41.61 -9.56
CA PHE A 61 17.11 42.14 -10.92
C PHE A 61 18.23 41.55 -11.78
N VAL A 62 18.11 41.68 -13.10
CA VAL A 62 19.13 41.26 -14.08
C VAL A 62 19.95 42.48 -14.49
N GLY A 63 21.28 42.37 -14.44
CA GLY A 63 22.23 43.42 -14.83
C GLY A 63 22.45 43.52 -16.34
N GLU A 64 23.24 44.51 -16.78
CA GLU A 64 23.61 44.69 -18.19
C GLU A 64 24.46 43.53 -18.75
N ASP A 65 25.11 42.79 -17.86
CA ASP A 65 25.90 41.59 -18.15
C ASP A 65 25.06 40.29 -18.21
N ASN A 66 23.73 40.41 -18.11
CA ASN A 66 22.76 39.31 -18.03
C ASN A 66 22.93 38.41 -16.79
N LEU A 67 23.60 38.87 -15.73
CA LEU A 67 23.69 38.15 -14.45
C LEU A 67 22.63 38.64 -13.45
N HIS A 68 22.26 37.79 -12.50
CA HIS A 68 21.30 38.12 -11.45
C HIS A 68 21.96 38.79 -10.24
N TYR A 69 21.38 39.90 -9.79
CA TYR A 69 21.85 40.70 -8.66
C TYR A 69 20.74 40.89 -7.62
N GLU A 70 21.11 40.85 -6.34
CA GLU A 70 20.25 41.15 -5.20
C GLU A 70 20.69 42.46 -4.54
N LYS A 71 19.79 43.45 -4.52
CA LYS A 71 19.98 44.74 -3.84
C LYS A 71 19.31 44.73 -2.47
N PHE A 72 20.07 45.02 -1.42
CA PHE A 72 19.61 45.05 -0.04
C PHE A 72 19.17 46.45 0.40
N ALA A 73 18.49 46.53 1.55
CA ALA A 73 17.97 47.77 2.10
C ALA A 73 19.06 48.81 2.46
N ASP A 74 20.30 48.38 2.73
CA ASP A 74 21.45 49.25 2.98
C ASP A 74 22.10 49.80 1.69
N GLY A 75 21.56 49.41 0.52
CA GLY A 75 22.06 49.81 -0.79
C GLY A 75 23.15 48.91 -1.35
N SER A 76 23.65 47.93 -0.59
CA SER A 76 24.60 46.94 -1.10
C SER A 76 23.96 46.06 -2.18
N VAL A 77 24.78 45.65 -3.16
CA VAL A 77 24.37 44.80 -4.28
C VAL A 77 25.28 43.59 -4.31
N LYS A 78 24.70 42.39 -4.38
CA LYS A 78 25.42 41.11 -4.45
C LYS A 78 25.03 40.38 -5.73
N CYS A 79 26.00 39.87 -6.48
CA CYS A 79 25.74 38.90 -7.55
C CYS A 79 25.28 37.57 -6.93
N ILE A 80 24.16 37.04 -7.41
CA ILE A 80 23.53 35.81 -6.90
C ILE A 80 23.40 34.74 -7.98
N GLU A 81 24.13 34.86 -9.10
CA GLU A 81 24.02 33.92 -10.22
C GLU A 81 24.21 32.45 -9.79
N ASP A 82 25.16 32.18 -8.90
CA ASP A 82 25.40 30.84 -8.35
C ASP A 82 24.22 30.29 -7.50
N GLU A 83 23.28 31.15 -7.10
CA GLU A 83 22.06 30.76 -6.38
C GLU A 83 20.87 30.53 -7.32
N ILE A 84 20.96 30.90 -8.60
CA ILE A 84 19.87 30.82 -9.57
C ILE A 84 19.65 29.37 -10.01
N PRO A 85 18.51 28.74 -9.68
CA PRO A 85 18.33 27.31 -9.91
C PRO A 85 18.04 26.94 -11.37
N PHE A 86 17.42 27.86 -12.12
CA PHE A 86 17.04 27.69 -13.51
C PHE A 86 16.62 29.02 -14.15
N GLU A 87 16.67 29.05 -15.47
CA GLU A 87 16.19 30.18 -16.29
C GLU A 87 14.67 30.32 -16.21
N LEU A 88 14.20 31.57 -16.16
CA LEU A 88 12.78 31.92 -16.16
C LEU A 88 12.35 32.43 -17.54
N PRO A 89 11.06 32.29 -17.92
CA PRO A 89 10.52 32.92 -19.11
C PRO A 89 10.55 34.45 -19.04
N ASP A 90 10.44 35.10 -20.20
CA ASP A 90 10.27 36.55 -20.28
C ASP A 90 9.05 37.02 -19.46
N GLY A 91 9.21 38.15 -18.78
CA GLY A 91 8.17 38.72 -17.92
C GLY A 91 8.09 38.13 -16.51
N TRP A 92 8.82 37.05 -16.22
CA TRP A 92 8.94 36.50 -14.86
C TRP A 92 10.11 37.15 -14.11
N ALA A 93 10.12 37.01 -12.78
CA ALA A 93 11.20 37.51 -11.93
C ALA A 93 11.46 36.57 -10.76
N TRP A 94 12.72 36.53 -10.28
CA TRP A 94 13.06 35.89 -9.01
C TRP A 94 12.72 36.81 -7.84
N ALA A 95 12.26 36.23 -6.73
CA ALA A 95 12.10 36.92 -5.46
C ALA A 95 12.41 36.00 -4.28
N ARG A 96 12.76 36.56 -3.12
CA ARG A 96 12.80 35.80 -1.86
C ARG A 96 11.38 35.63 -1.32
N LEU A 97 10.98 34.44 -0.86
CA LEU A 97 9.63 34.21 -0.33
C LEU A 97 9.28 35.20 0.79
N GLY A 98 10.25 35.60 1.63
CA GLY A 98 10.04 36.62 2.66
C GLY A 98 9.66 38.00 2.12
N THR A 99 10.08 38.36 0.90
CA THR A 99 9.74 39.65 0.29
C THR A 99 8.30 39.70 -0.21
N VAL A 100 7.71 38.54 -0.55
CA VAL A 100 6.33 38.42 -1.04
C VAL A 100 5.31 38.00 0.02
N ALA A 101 5.76 37.84 1.27
CA ALA A 101 4.94 37.49 2.40
C ALA A 101 4.80 38.66 3.38
N GLU A 102 3.60 38.85 3.90
CA GLU A 102 3.32 39.71 5.06
C GLU A 102 3.96 39.11 6.32
N ALA A 103 3.84 37.80 6.50
CA ALA A 103 4.36 37.09 7.66
C ALA A 103 4.82 35.67 7.29
N ILE A 104 5.97 35.28 7.85
CA ILE A 104 6.43 33.89 7.90
C ILE A 104 6.75 33.58 9.36
N GLY A 105 5.98 32.67 9.95
CA GLY A 105 6.05 32.32 11.36
C GLY A 105 5.77 30.85 11.58
N ASP A 106 5.64 30.46 12.84
CA ASP A 106 5.28 29.13 13.29
C ASP A 106 4.26 29.20 14.43
N GLY A 107 3.73 28.03 14.79
CA GLY A 107 2.82 27.88 15.92
C GLY A 107 3.47 28.24 17.25
N ASP A 108 2.68 28.23 18.31
CA ASP A 108 3.19 28.58 19.64
C ASP A 108 4.27 27.60 20.11
N HIS A 109 5.32 28.12 20.76
CA HIS A 109 6.39 27.31 21.34
C HIS A 109 6.06 26.88 22.77
N GLN A 110 5.11 27.56 23.41
CA GLN A 110 4.63 27.15 24.73
C GLN A 110 3.72 25.94 24.60
N PRO A 111 3.75 25.00 25.56
CA PRO A 111 2.78 23.92 25.62
C PRO A 111 1.36 24.51 25.69
N PRO A 112 0.48 24.22 24.72
CA PRO A 112 -0.86 24.79 24.71
C PRO A 112 -1.68 24.19 25.87
N PRO A 113 -2.47 25.00 26.59
CA PRO A 113 -3.40 24.49 27.60
C PRO A 113 -4.47 23.62 26.92
N GLN A 114 -4.68 22.40 27.41
CA GLN A 114 -5.64 21.47 26.81
C GLN A 114 -7.02 21.60 27.46
N THR A 115 -8.05 21.67 26.61
CA THR A 115 -9.46 21.65 27.02
C THR A 115 -10.19 20.48 26.33
N SER A 116 -11.34 20.07 26.88
CA SER A 116 -12.18 19.02 26.29
C SER A 116 -12.95 19.49 25.05
N SER A 117 -13.16 20.81 24.91
CA SER A 117 -13.78 21.47 23.77
C SER A 117 -13.19 22.87 23.59
N GLY A 118 -13.40 23.49 22.41
CA GLY A 118 -12.91 24.84 22.12
C GLY A 118 -12.35 24.98 20.71
N ILE A 119 -11.24 25.70 20.59
CA ILE A 119 -10.55 25.96 19.32
C ILE A 119 -9.67 24.76 18.97
N PRO A 120 -9.81 24.14 17.79
CA PRO A 120 -8.96 23.03 17.38
C PRO A 120 -7.48 23.38 17.38
N PHE A 121 -6.63 22.46 17.83
CA PHE A 121 -5.18 22.57 17.80
C PHE A 121 -4.60 21.49 16.88
N LEU A 122 -4.16 21.90 15.70
CA LEU A 122 -3.67 21.02 14.65
C LEU A 122 -2.19 20.63 14.87
N VAL A 123 -1.90 19.34 14.68
CA VAL A 123 -0.55 18.77 14.67
C VAL A 123 -0.20 18.22 13.29
N ILE A 124 1.00 17.64 13.11
CA ILE A 124 1.53 17.21 11.79
C ILE A 124 0.56 16.22 11.16
N SER A 125 0.02 15.28 11.94
CA SER A 125 -0.92 14.27 11.43
C SER A 125 -2.22 14.86 10.89
N ASN A 126 -2.61 16.07 11.33
CA ASN A 126 -3.78 16.78 10.83
C ASN A 126 -3.55 17.47 9.48
N VAL A 127 -2.30 17.58 9.02
CA VAL A 127 -1.95 18.31 7.79
C VAL A 127 -1.03 17.52 6.85
N SER A 128 -0.53 16.36 7.27
CA SER A 128 0.39 15.53 6.48
C SER A 128 -0.21 14.98 5.19
N GLY A 129 -1.54 15.00 5.05
CA GLY A 129 -2.24 14.68 3.81
C GLY A 129 -2.23 15.79 2.76
N GLY A 130 -1.70 16.98 3.08
CA GLY A 130 -1.70 18.14 2.18
C GLY A 130 -3.00 18.97 2.21
N ALA A 131 -3.89 18.68 3.16
CA ALA A 131 -5.14 19.39 3.41
C ALA A 131 -5.34 19.53 4.94
N LEU A 132 -6.19 20.46 5.35
CA LEU A 132 -6.58 20.61 6.76
C LEU A 132 -7.51 19.47 7.18
N SER A 133 -7.21 18.81 8.29
CA SER A 133 -8.10 17.85 8.94
C SER A 133 -8.35 18.25 10.40
N PHE A 134 -9.62 18.48 10.73
CA PHE A 134 -10.06 18.76 12.11
C PHE A 134 -10.44 17.48 12.88
N GLU A 135 -10.17 16.30 12.32
CA GLU A 135 -10.44 15.04 12.98
C GLU A 135 -9.42 14.76 14.09
N ASN A 136 -9.89 14.19 15.20
CA ASN A 136 -9.06 13.78 16.33
C ASN A 136 -8.14 14.91 16.88
N THR A 137 -8.58 16.16 16.74
CA THR A 137 -7.81 17.32 17.23
C THR A 137 -7.91 17.45 18.74
N ARG A 138 -6.86 17.99 19.34
CA ARG A 138 -6.93 18.54 20.70
C ARG A 138 -7.58 19.92 20.65
N PHE A 139 -8.09 20.41 21.77
CA PHE A 139 -8.67 21.73 21.86
C PHE A 139 -7.92 22.63 22.83
N VAL A 140 -7.98 23.93 22.55
CA VAL A 140 -7.53 25.01 23.43
C VAL A 140 -8.68 25.98 23.68
N SER A 141 -8.59 26.76 24.76
CA SER A 141 -9.62 27.75 25.07
C SER A 141 -9.59 28.95 24.12
N ILE A 142 -10.71 29.64 23.96
CA ILE A 142 -10.80 30.87 23.15
C ILE A 142 -9.92 31.99 23.74
N GLU A 143 -9.76 32.06 25.06
CA GLU A 143 -8.89 33.04 25.71
C GLU A 143 -7.41 32.80 25.40
N TYR A 144 -7.01 31.54 25.21
CA TYR A 144 -5.67 31.22 24.72
C TYR A 144 -5.49 31.69 23.28
N PHE A 145 -6.45 31.34 22.39
CA PHE A 145 -6.42 31.77 21.00
C PHE A 145 -6.34 33.30 20.88
N ASN A 146 -7.19 34.04 21.60
CA ASN A 146 -7.24 35.50 21.54
C ASN A 146 -5.93 36.17 21.97
N ARG A 147 -5.16 35.55 22.87
CA ARG A 147 -3.84 36.03 23.32
C ARG A 147 -2.73 35.81 22.30
N LEU A 148 -2.92 34.95 21.30
CA LEU A 148 -1.91 34.74 20.27
C LEU A 148 -1.73 36.00 19.41
N PRO A 149 -0.50 36.27 18.93
CA PRO A 149 -0.28 37.29 17.91
C PRO A 149 -1.06 37.00 16.63
N GLU A 150 -1.54 38.04 15.94
CA GLU A 150 -2.26 37.91 14.66
C GLU A 150 -1.44 37.19 13.56
N THR A 151 -0.11 37.25 13.64
CA THR A 151 0.79 36.52 12.73
C THR A 151 0.85 35.01 12.98
N ARG A 152 0.20 34.52 14.05
CA ARG A 152 0.09 33.11 14.44
C ARG A 152 -1.34 32.58 14.40
N LYS A 153 -2.31 33.41 14.02
CA LYS A 153 -3.71 33.03 13.81
C LYS A 153 -3.93 32.84 12.32
N PRO A 154 -4.10 31.59 11.82
CA PRO A 154 -4.42 31.34 10.43
C PRO A 154 -5.72 32.03 10.04
N ARG A 155 -5.78 32.50 8.80
CA ARG A 155 -7.00 33.00 8.16
C ARG A 155 -7.09 32.46 6.74
N ASN A 156 -8.30 32.52 6.18
CA ASN A 156 -8.52 32.25 4.77
C ASN A 156 -7.54 33.07 3.91
N GLY A 157 -6.86 32.40 3.00
CA GLY A 157 -5.82 33.00 2.16
C GLY A 157 -4.39 32.67 2.60
N ASP A 158 -4.17 32.28 3.86
CA ASP A 158 -2.87 31.85 4.35
C ASP A 158 -2.46 30.48 3.79
N LEU A 159 -1.18 30.17 3.91
CA LEU A 159 -0.62 28.84 3.67
C LEU A 159 -0.01 28.31 4.96
N LEU A 160 -0.22 27.02 5.22
CA LEU A 160 0.61 26.29 6.18
C LEU A 160 1.67 25.50 5.43
N PHE A 161 2.80 25.26 6.10
CA PHE A 161 3.91 24.50 5.54
C PHE A 161 4.56 23.65 6.62
N THR A 162 4.67 22.34 6.42
CA THR A 162 5.29 21.46 7.42
C THR A 162 6.81 21.66 7.47
N VAL A 163 7.36 21.86 8.66
CA VAL A 163 8.80 22.15 8.85
C VAL A 163 9.54 21.13 9.71
N THR A 164 8.87 20.28 10.49
CA THR A 164 9.53 19.22 11.29
C THR A 164 8.95 17.84 10.99
N GLY A 165 9.80 16.81 10.95
CA GLY A 165 9.41 15.43 10.66
C GLY A 165 9.12 15.25 9.18
N SER A 166 7.83 15.16 8.79
CA SER A 166 7.39 15.14 7.40
C SER A 166 7.32 16.57 6.83
N TYR A 167 8.48 17.21 6.68
CA TYR A 167 8.59 18.59 6.20
C TYR A 167 8.50 18.70 4.67
N GLY A 168 8.11 19.87 4.17
CA GLY A 168 8.00 20.15 2.73
C GLY A 168 6.60 20.01 2.15
N ILE A 169 5.56 20.02 2.98
CA ILE A 169 4.17 19.85 2.54
C ILE A 169 3.46 21.20 2.71
N PRO A 170 3.04 21.86 1.62
CA PRO A 170 2.18 23.04 1.70
C PRO A 170 0.70 22.64 1.89
N ILE A 171 -0.05 23.49 2.57
CA ILE A 171 -1.49 23.34 2.80
C ILE A 171 -2.12 24.71 2.61
N LEU A 172 -3.17 24.80 1.77
CA LEU A 172 -3.97 26.01 1.63
C LEU A 172 -4.91 26.15 2.83
N VAL A 173 -5.04 27.36 3.36
CA VAL A 173 -6.08 27.70 4.33
C VAL A 173 -7.23 28.33 3.55
N ASP A 174 -8.27 27.55 3.30
CA ASP A 174 -9.48 27.90 2.53
C ASP A 174 -10.75 27.90 3.39
N THR A 175 -10.58 28.05 4.71
CA THR A 175 -11.66 28.16 5.70
C THR A 175 -11.51 29.43 6.53
N ASP A 176 -12.63 29.93 7.04
CA ASP A 176 -12.72 31.00 8.03
C ASP A 176 -12.79 30.45 9.48
N ASP A 177 -12.78 29.13 9.65
CA ASP A 177 -12.77 28.49 10.96
C ASP A 177 -11.53 28.89 11.76
N MET A 178 -11.72 29.19 13.05
CA MET A 178 -10.63 29.48 13.96
C MET A 178 -9.91 28.19 14.36
N PHE A 179 -8.58 28.16 14.23
CA PHE A 179 -7.76 27.07 14.74
C PHE A 179 -6.35 27.52 15.13
N CYS A 180 -5.72 26.74 15.99
CA CYS A 180 -4.32 26.84 16.34
C CYS A 180 -3.53 25.71 15.66
N PHE A 181 -2.23 25.89 15.55
CA PHE A 181 -1.33 24.86 15.03
C PHE A 181 -0.04 24.80 15.84
N GLN A 182 0.61 23.65 15.84
CA GLN A 182 1.88 23.45 16.53
C GLN A 182 3.07 24.14 15.85
N ARG A 183 4.14 24.40 16.60
CA ARG A 183 5.42 24.96 16.12
C ARG A 183 6.09 24.21 14.95
N HIS A 184 5.73 22.94 14.72
CA HIS A 184 6.27 22.13 13.62
C HIS A 184 5.64 22.45 12.25
N ILE A 185 4.68 23.37 12.24
CA ILE A 185 3.98 23.87 11.07
C ILE A 185 4.29 25.37 11.01
N ALA A 186 4.80 25.82 9.87
CA ALA A 186 4.98 27.22 9.56
C ALA A 186 3.71 27.78 8.93
N ILE A 187 3.48 29.08 9.14
CA ILE A 187 2.47 29.87 8.43
C ILE A 187 3.17 30.82 7.47
N VAL A 188 2.68 30.90 6.25
CA VAL A 188 3.10 31.85 5.22
C VAL A 188 1.86 32.64 4.81
N ARG A 189 1.86 33.93 5.16
CA ARG A 189 0.79 34.86 4.81
C ARG A 189 1.22 35.68 3.58
N PRO A 190 0.67 35.43 2.39
CA PRO A 190 1.06 36.15 1.19
C PRO A 190 0.61 37.61 1.23
N CYS A 191 1.34 38.46 0.50
CA CYS A 191 0.89 39.79 0.07
C CYS A 191 -0.12 39.65 -1.09
N THR A 192 -0.09 40.53 -2.09
CA THR A 192 -0.95 40.44 -3.29
C THR A 192 -0.62 39.30 -4.25
N ILE A 193 0.45 38.55 -4.02
CA ILE A 193 0.76 37.32 -4.79
C ILE A 193 -0.29 36.24 -4.54
N SER A 194 -0.62 35.46 -5.57
CA SER A 194 -1.61 34.38 -5.44
C SER A 194 -1.14 33.30 -4.45
N ASN A 195 -1.90 33.09 -3.38
CA ASN A 195 -1.64 32.01 -2.41
C ASN A 195 -1.67 30.62 -3.06
N ARG A 196 -2.55 30.44 -4.04
CA ARG A 196 -2.69 29.23 -4.86
C ARG A 196 -1.47 28.98 -5.73
N TYR A 197 -0.85 30.03 -6.25
CA TYR A 197 0.42 29.91 -6.97
C TYR A 197 1.59 29.57 -6.03
N LEU A 198 1.65 30.21 -4.85
CA LEU A 198 2.63 29.84 -3.82
C LEU A 198 2.47 28.39 -3.36
N TYR A 199 1.24 27.87 -3.24
CA TYR A 199 0.99 26.45 -2.97
C TYR A 199 1.68 25.55 -4.00
N VAL A 200 1.57 25.87 -5.29
CA VAL A 200 2.23 25.13 -6.38
C VAL A 200 3.75 25.19 -6.25
N ILE A 201 4.31 26.37 -5.97
CA ILE A 201 5.76 26.53 -5.79
C ILE A 201 6.26 25.71 -4.60
N LEU A 202 5.64 25.89 -3.44
CA LEU A 202 6.04 25.24 -2.20
C LEU A 202 5.91 23.72 -2.24
N GLY A 203 5.03 23.19 -3.10
CA GLY A 203 4.85 21.75 -3.30
C GLY A 203 5.84 21.10 -4.25
N SER A 204 6.65 21.90 -4.95
CA SER A 204 7.58 21.43 -5.98
C SER A 204 8.78 20.66 -5.42
N SER A 205 9.34 19.78 -6.24
CA SER A 205 10.57 19.06 -5.95
C SER A 205 11.77 20.00 -5.74
N TYR A 206 11.77 21.16 -6.38
CA TYR A 206 12.73 22.22 -6.17
C TYR A 206 12.74 22.70 -4.71
N VAL A 207 11.59 23.11 -4.17
CA VAL A 207 11.50 23.56 -2.77
C VAL A 207 11.82 22.42 -1.81
N LYS A 208 11.34 21.20 -2.11
CA LYS A 208 11.66 20.02 -1.32
C LYS A 208 13.16 19.75 -1.23
N SER A 209 13.90 19.90 -2.33
CA SER A 209 15.36 19.72 -2.36
C SER A 209 16.11 20.72 -1.47
N ILE A 210 15.65 21.99 -1.45
CA ILE A 210 16.21 23.03 -0.57
C ILE A 210 15.93 22.69 0.89
N CYS A 211 14.69 22.25 1.19
CA CYS A 211 14.34 21.80 2.53
C CYS A 211 15.21 20.61 2.96
N ASP A 212 15.44 19.63 2.08
CA ASP A 212 16.26 18.46 2.39
C ASP A 212 17.72 18.82 2.65
N ALA A 213 18.28 19.79 1.90
CA ALA A 213 19.65 20.27 2.08
C ALA A 213 19.84 21.11 3.36
N LYS A 214 18.83 21.90 3.76
CA LYS A 214 18.89 22.78 4.94
C LYS A 214 18.25 22.18 6.20
N ALA A 215 17.69 20.97 6.14
CA ALA A 215 17.09 20.31 7.29
C ALA A 215 18.17 19.87 8.30
N THR A 216 17.96 20.19 9.57
CA THR A 216 18.91 19.88 10.66
C THR A 216 18.27 18.93 11.68
N GLY A 217 19.10 18.22 12.46
CA GLY A 217 18.65 17.24 13.46
C GLY A 217 18.66 15.80 12.95
N THR A 218 18.99 14.85 13.84
CA THR A 218 19.14 13.43 13.50
C THR A 218 17.83 12.65 13.66
N ALA A 219 17.17 12.77 14.82
CA ALA A 219 15.92 12.05 15.12
C ALA A 219 14.66 12.75 14.57
N GLN A 220 14.64 14.09 14.55
CA GLN A 220 13.56 14.90 13.99
C GLN A 220 14.14 16.02 13.14
N LYS A 221 14.27 15.75 11.84
CA LYS A 221 14.71 16.74 10.88
C LYS A 221 13.77 17.94 10.88
N THR A 222 14.35 19.14 10.98
CA THR A 222 13.62 20.42 11.02
C THR A 222 14.21 21.42 10.04
N VAL A 223 13.34 22.08 9.27
CA VAL A 223 13.64 23.20 8.38
C VAL A 223 13.41 24.50 9.17
N GLY A 224 14.44 25.33 9.31
CA GLY A 224 14.32 26.61 10.00
C GLY A 224 13.48 27.63 9.23
N LEU A 225 12.79 28.54 9.92
CA LEU A 225 12.03 29.62 9.27
C LEU A 225 12.90 30.57 8.43
N ALA A 226 14.19 30.70 8.76
CA ALA A 226 15.13 31.48 7.94
C ALA A 226 15.24 30.90 6.52
N THR A 227 15.29 29.57 6.39
CA THR A 227 15.27 28.88 5.10
C THR A 227 14.04 29.27 4.27
N LEU A 228 12.86 29.32 4.89
CA LEU A 228 11.64 29.76 4.19
C LEU A 228 11.73 31.22 3.76
N ARG A 229 12.20 32.13 4.62
CA ARG A 229 12.32 33.56 4.28
C ARG A 229 13.29 33.80 3.12
N GLU A 230 14.40 33.06 3.07
CA GLU A 230 15.46 33.17 2.07
C GLU A 230 15.20 32.37 0.79
N LEU A 231 14.13 31.57 0.74
CA LEU A 231 13.81 30.71 -0.39
C LEU A 231 13.64 31.55 -1.66
N LEU A 232 14.45 31.30 -2.69
CA LEU A 232 14.25 31.87 -4.03
C LEU A 232 13.03 31.22 -4.67
N ILE A 233 12.06 32.03 -5.05
CA ILE A 233 10.85 31.60 -5.73
C ILE A 233 10.72 32.31 -7.09
N PRO A 234 10.26 31.58 -8.12
CA PRO A 234 9.89 32.21 -9.38
C PRO A 234 8.57 32.95 -9.22
N VAL A 235 8.48 34.16 -9.72
CA VAL A 235 7.27 34.98 -9.70
C VAL A 235 6.85 35.21 -11.15
N ALA A 236 5.72 34.62 -11.53
CA ALA A 236 5.07 34.85 -12.81
C ALA A 236 4.21 36.13 -12.79
N PRO A 237 3.86 36.70 -13.95
CA PRO A 237 2.79 37.68 -14.08
C PRO A 237 1.50 37.26 -13.36
N HIS A 238 0.79 38.19 -12.75
CA HIS A 238 -0.35 37.88 -11.87
C HIS A 238 -1.46 37.08 -12.59
N THR A 239 -1.79 37.43 -13.83
CA THR A 239 -2.75 36.69 -14.66
C THR A 239 -2.25 35.28 -14.98
N GLU A 240 -0.96 35.12 -15.30
CA GLU A 240 -0.35 33.81 -15.54
C GLU A 240 -0.35 32.92 -14.30
N GLN A 241 -0.15 33.46 -13.09
CA GLN A 241 -0.24 32.70 -11.83
C GLN A 241 -1.57 31.94 -11.71
N MET A 242 -2.69 32.59 -12.09
CA MET A 242 -4.02 31.99 -12.08
C MET A 242 -4.16 30.88 -13.13
N ARG A 243 -3.62 31.10 -14.34
CA ARG A 243 -3.59 30.09 -15.41
C ARG A 243 -2.75 28.86 -15.02
N ILE A 244 -1.58 29.08 -14.42
CA ILE A 244 -0.69 28.02 -13.91
C ILE A 244 -1.40 27.19 -12.85
N TYR A 245 -2.00 27.83 -11.84
CA TYR A 245 -2.72 27.11 -10.79
C TYR A 245 -3.87 26.27 -11.36
N ALA A 246 -4.70 26.86 -12.21
CA ALA A 246 -5.84 26.15 -12.82
C ALA A 246 -5.37 24.92 -13.63
N LYS A 247 -4.33 25.08 -14.45
CA LYS A 247 -3.77 23.96 -15.23
C LYS A 247 -3.12 22.90 -14.35
N THR A 248 -2.43 23.31 -13.29
CA THR A 248 -1.82 22.42 -12.30
C THR A 248 -2.90 21.60 -11.61
N GLN A 249 -3.95 22.23 -11.09
CA GLN A 249 -5.03 21.53 -10.41
C GLN A 249 -5.73 20.52 -11.33
N ASN A 250 -6.02 20.91 -12.57
CA ASN A 250 -6.59 19.99 -13.56
C ASN A 250 -5.70 18.78 -13.80
N ALA A 251 -4.40 18.98 -13.95
CA ALA A 251 -3.45 17.88 -14.17
C ALA A 251 -3.33 16.98 -12.92
N LEU A 252 -3.25 17.56 -11.72
CA LEU A 252 -3.17 16.80 -10.47
C LEU A 252 -4.44 15.98 -10.20
N ASN A 253 -5.62 16.53 -10.49
CA ASN A 253 -6.89 15.79 -10.39
C ASN A 253 -6.90 14.55 -11.30
N ILE A 254 -6.35 14.65 -12.51
CA ILE A 254 -6.22 13.49 -13.42
C ILE A 254 -5.26 12.46 -12.82
N VAL A 255 -4.12 12.89 -12.27
CA VAL A 255 -3.14 12.00 -11.63
C VAL A 255 -3.74 11.27 -10.43
N ASP A 256 -4.50 11.99 -9.59
CA ASP A 256 -5.16 11.41 -8.42
C ASP A 256 -6.26 10.42 -8.84
N GLY A 257 -7.01 10.72 -9.92
CA GLY A 257 -7.95 9.79 -10.54
C GLY A 257 -7.29 8.50 -11.02
N ILE A 258 -6.17 8.60 -11.75
CA ILE A 258 -5.39 7.43 -12.22
C ILE A 258 -4.92 6.57 -11.03
N PHE A 259 -4.47 7.21 -9.94
CA PHE A 259 -4.05 6.51 -8.73
C PHE A 259 -5.21 5.74 -8.08
N SER A 260 -6.35 6.42 -7.90
CA SER A 260 -7.56 5.81 -7.34
C SER A 260 -8.07 4.65 -8.19
N ASP A 261 -8.12 4.82 -9.52
CA ASP A 261 -8.58 3.79 -10.45
C ASP A 261 -7.67 2.56 -10.42
N LYS A 262 -6.35 2.76 -10.31
CA LYS A 262 -5.38 1.68 -10.15
C LYS A 262 -5.62 0.89 -8.86
N GLU A 263 -5.80 1.55 -7.72
CA GLU A 263 -6.07 0.87 -6.44
C GLU A 263 -7.42 0.13 -6.48
N ALA A 264 -8.46 0.76 -7.03
CA ALA A 264 -9.76 0.13 -7.21
C ALA A 264 -9.66 -1.14 -8.07
N LEU A 265 -8.95 -1.08 -9.19
CA LEU A 265 -8.77 -2.21 -10.09
C LEU A 265 -7.95 -3.35 -9.45
N GLN A 266 -6.92 -3.04 -8.67
CA GLN A 266 -6.18 -4.04 -7.89
C GLN A 266 -7.08 -4.76 -6.87
N ASN A 267 -7.94 -4.01 -6.17
CA ASN A 267 -8.91 -4.58 -5.24
C ASN A 267 -9.96 -5.45 -5.97
N ILE A 268 -10.47 -5.00 -7.12
CA ILE A 268 -11.39 -5.78 -7.96
C ILE A 268 -10.73 -7.10 -8.41
N ILE A 269 -9.48 -7.08 -8.87
CA ILE A 269 -8.74 -8.28 -9.26
C ILE A 269 -8.60 -9.25 -8.07
N LYS A 270 -8.22 -8.75 -6.89
CA LYS A 270 -8.10 -9.57 -5.68
C LYS A 270 -9.43 -10.24 -5.32
N ASN A 271 -10.52 -9.47 -5.33
CA ASN A 271 -11.87 -9.97 -5.03
C ASN A 271 -12.37 -10.96 -6.09
N THR A 272 -12.01 -10.74 -7.35
CA THR A 272 -12.36 -11.64 -8.46
C THR A 272 -11.65 -12.98 -8.31
N LYS A 273 -10.35 -12.98 -7.98
CA LYS A 273 -9.60 -14.22 -7.70
C LYS A 273 -10.20 -15.00 -6.53
N ALA A 274 -10.52 -14.31 -5.43
CA ALA A 274 -11.20 -14.92 -4.29
C ALA A 274 -12.54 -15.55 -4.71
N LYS A 275 -13.34 -14.82 -5.49
CA LYS A 275 -14.65 -15.29 -5.94
C LYS A 275 -14.57 -16.48 -6.91
N ILE A 276 -13.56 -16.50 -7.79
CA ILE A 276 -13.30 -17.64 -8.68
C ILE A 276 -13.03 -18.91 -7.86
N LEU A 277 -12.19 -18.82 -6.82
CA LEU A 277 -11.92 -19.98 -5.96
C LEU A 277 -13.15 -20.40 -5.14
N ASP A 278 -13.94 -19.44 -4.63
CA ASP A 278 -15.21 -19.72 -3.94
C ASP A 278 -16.21 -20.45 -4.85
N LEU A 279 -16.35 -20.03 -6.12
CA LEU A 279 -17.19 -20.72 -7.09
C LEU A 279 -16.64 -22.10 -7.46
N ALA A 280 -15.30 -22.23 -7.54
CA ALA A 280 -14.64 -23.51 -7.82
C ALA A 280 -14.97 -24.55 -6.76
N ILE A 281 -14.77 -24.25 -5.47
CA ILE A 281 -14.97 -25.23 -4.39
C ILE A 281 -16.46 -25.55 -4.12
N ARG A 282 -17.38 -24.77 -4.69
CA ARG A 282 -18.84 -24.98 -4.59
C ARG A 282 -19.44 -25.72 -5.79
N GLY A 283 -18.62 -26.08 -6.78
CA GLY A 283 -19.11 -26.69 -8.04
C GLY A 283 -19.96 -25.75 -8.89
N LYS A 284 -19.65 -24.45 -8.85
CA LYS A 284 -20.37 -23.39 -9.59
C LYS A 284 -19.53 -22.70 -10.65
N LEU A 285 -18.24 -23.05 -10.77
CA LEU A 285 -17.34 -22.44 -11.74
C LEU A 285 -17.52 -23.01 -13.16
N VAL A 286 -17.87 -24.29 -13.26
CA VAL A 286 -18.09 -24.99 -14.54
C VAL A 286 -19.46 -25.69 -14.53
N PRO A 287 -20.07 -25.92 -15.70
CA PRO A 287 -21.29 -26.72 -15.79
C PRO A 287 -21.06 -28.16 -15.32
N GLN A 288 -22.06 -28.73 -14.65
CA GLN A 288 -22.08 -30.15 -14.28
C GLN A 288 -22.33 -31.01 -15.53
N ASP A 289 -21.66 -32.16 -15.64
CA ASP A 289 -21.87 -33.12 -16.74
C ASP A 289 -22.43 -34.42 -16.20
N PRO A 290 -23.66 -34.83 -16.60
CA PRO A 290 -24.26 -36.09 -16.17
C PRO A 290 -23.46 -37.35 -16.58
N ASN A 291 -22.58 -37.24 -17.57
CA ASN A 291 -21.74 -38.35 -18.04
C ASN A 291 -20.42 -38.47 -17.26
N ASP A 292 -20.11 -37.50 -16.40
CA ASP A 292 -18.93 -37.61 -15.56
C ASP A 292 -19.08 -38.77 -14.56
N GLU A 293 -17.98 -39.51 -14.38
CA GLU A 293 -17.91 -40.54 -13.35
C GLU A 293 -18.10 -39.91 -11.97
N LEU A 294 -19.08 -40.40 -11.21
CA LEU A 294 -19.39 -39.88 -9.87
C LEU A 294 -18.17 -39.91 -8.95
N ALA A 295 -18.04 -38.89 -8.09
CA ALA A 295 -16.93 -38.81 -7.15
C ALA A 295 -16.89 -40.00 -6.17
N SER A 296 -18.01 -40.70 -5.94
CA SER A 296 -18.03 -41.94 -5.16
C SER A 296 -17.07 -43.01 -5.70
N VAL A 297 -16.98 -43.18 -7.02
CA VAL A 297 -16.10 -44.17 -7.67
C VAL A 297 -14.62 -43.80 -7.44
N LEU A 298 -14.30 -42.52 -7.49
CA LEU A 298 -12.95 -42.02 -7.18
C LEU A 298 -12.59 -42.29 -5.71
N LEU A 299 -13.54 -42.10 -4.79
CA LEU A 299 -13.35 -42.38 -3.37
C LEU A 299 -13.12 -43.88 -3.11
N GLU A 300 -13.81 -44.76 -3.82
CA GLU A 300 -13.57 -46.20 -3.74
C GLU A 300 -12.14 -46.56 -4.17
N ARG A 301 -11.64 -45.97 -5.27
CA ARG A 301 -10.25 -46.14 -5.72
C ARG A 301 -9.25 -45.66 -4.66
N ILE A 302 -9.48 -44.47 -4.11
CA ILE A 302 -8.61 -43.90 -3.07
C ILE A 302 -8.60 -44.79 -1.81
N ARG A 303 -9.75 -45.32 -1.40
CA ARG A 303 -9.84 -46.25 -0.26
C ARG A 303 -9.06 -47.54 -0.53
N ALA A 304 -9.18 -48.12 -1.72
CA ALA A 304 -8.44 -49.32 -2.10
C ALA A 304 -6.92 -49.07 -2.11
N GLU A 305 -6.47 -47.95 -2.67
CA GLU A 305 -5.06 -47.55 -2.67
C GLU A 305 -4.55 -47.27 -1.24
N LYS A 306 -5.35 -46.63 -0.39
CA LYS A 306 -5.03 -46.40 1.02
C LYS A 306 -4.81 -47.73 1.75
N GLU A 307 -5.72 -48.69 1.57
CA GLU A 307 -5.60 -50.03 2.17
C GLU A 307 -4.34 -50.76 1.69
N GLU A 308 -3.99 -50.62 0.41
CA GLU A 308 -2.77 -51.20 -0.14
C GLU A 308 -1.51 -50.55 0.44
N LEU A 309 -1.50 -49.22 0.62
CA LEU A 309 -0.40 -48.53 1.30
C LEU A 309 -0.27 -48.92 2.79
N ILE A 310 -1.39 -49.22 3.46
CA ILE A 310 -1.40 -49.76 4.84
C ILE A 310 -0.77 -51.16 4.85
N LYS A 311 -1.18 -52.05 3.94
CA LYS A 311 -0.62 -53.42 3.82
C LYS A 311 0.88 -53.40 3.55
N GLN A 312 1.35 -52.45 2.74
CA GLN A 312 2.78 -52.23 2.46
C GLN A 312 3.55 -51.57 3.61
N GLY A 313 2.88 -51.18 4.70
CA GLY A 313 3.49 -50.49 5.85
C GLY A 313 3.97 -49.06 5.55
N LYS A 314 3.56 -48.47 4.42
CA LYS A 314 3.93 -47.11 4.02
C LYS A 314 3.15 -46.05 4.80
N ILE A 315 1.91 -46.38 5.19
CA ILE A 315 1.09 -45.55 6.08
C ILE A 315 0.57 -46.39 7.24
N LYS A 316 0.35 -45.76 8.40
CA LYS A 316 -0.24 -46.42 9.57
C LYS A 316 -1.75 -46.34 9.49
N ARG A 317 -2.45 -47.40 9.91
CA ARG A 317 -3.90 -47.38 10.11
C ARG A 317 -4.23 -46.43 11.27
N ASP A 318 -5.24 -45.59 11.07
CA ASP A 318 -5.72 -44.70 12.12
C ASP A 318 -6.39 -45.53 13.23
N LYS A 319 -6.20 -45.13 14.49
CA LYS A 319 -6.82 -45.79 15.65
C LYS A 319 -8.29 -45.42 15.79
N LYS A 320 -8.71 -44.28 15.24
CA LYS A 320 -10.09 -43.76 15.28
C LYS A 320 -10.57 -43.45 13.87
N GLU A 321 -10.66 -44.51 13.06
CA GLU A 321 -11.12 -44.38 11.70
C GLU A 321 -12.59 -43.91 11.68
N SER A 322 -12.85 -42.88 10.91
CA SER A 322 -14.19 -42.35 10.73
C SER A 322 -14.37 -41.94 9.28
N VAL A 323 -15.54 -42.20 8.72
CA VAL A 323 -15.83 -42.05 7.29
C VAL A 323 -17.04 -41.15 7.12
N ILE A 324 -16.89 -40.17 6.24
CA ILE A 324 -18.03 -39.41 5.72
C ILE A 324 -18.63 -40.20 4.56
N PHE A 325 -19.94 -40.41 4.59
CA PHE A 325 -20.69 -41.02 3.50
C PHE A 325 -22.01 -40.28 3.29
N LYS A 326 -22.60 -40.50 2.11
CA LYS A 326 -23.87 -39.91 1.71
C LYS A 326 -24.96 -40.97 1.75
N GLY A 327 -26.03 -40.72 2.50
CA GLY A 327 -27.17 -41.63 2.63
C GLY A 327 -28.09 -41.63 1.41
N GLU A 328 -29.08 -42.53 1.40
CA GLU A 328 -30.12 -42.61 0.35
C GLU A 328 -31.00 -41.35 0.30
N ASP A 329 -31.10 -40.64 1.42
CA ASP A 329 -31.81 -39.36 1.56
C ASP A 329 -30.99 -38.15 1.06
N ASN A 330 -29.79 -38.38 0.50
CA ASN A 330 -28.81 -37.38 0.10
C ASN A 330 -28.18 -36.56 1.25
N SER A 331 -28.39 -36.95 2.50
CA SER A 331 -27.75 -36.36 3.68
C SER A 331 -26.33 -36.88 3.89
N TYR A 332 -25.49 -36.08 4.56
CA TYR A 332 -24.13 -36.48 4.92
C TYR A 332 -24.05 -36.95 6.37
N TYR A 333 -23.41 -38.10 6.55
CA TYR A 333 -23.22 -38.72 7.85
C TYR A 333 -21.73 -39.01 8.10
N LEU A 334 -21.31 -38.82 9.36
CA LEU A 334 -20.02 -39.25 9.87
C LEU A 334 -20.21 -40.50 10.71
N ASN A 335 -19.54 -41.59 10.34
CA ASN A 335 -19.52 -42.83 11.12
C ASN A 335 -18.11 -43.07 11.67
N ASP A 336 -17.97 -43.21 12.99
CA ASP A 336 -16.70 -43.44 13.70
C ASP A 336 -16.55 -44.87 14.25
N SER A 337 -17.29 -45.83 13.68
CA SER A 337 -17.44 -47.22 14.10
C SER A 337 -18.26 -47.44 15.38
N GLN A 338 -18.58 -46.39 16.15
CA GLN A 338 -19.41 -46.49 17.36
C GLN A 338 -20.76 -45.81 17.17
N ILE A 339 -20.76 -44.62 16.58
CA ILE A 339 -21.94 -43.81 16.33
C ILE A 339 -21.96 -43.32 14.89
N THR A 340 -23.17 -43.10 14.38
CA THR A 340 -23.40 -42.39 13.11
C THR A 340 -24.10 -41.08 13.44
N VAL A 341 -23.49 -39.98 13.01
CA VAL A 341 -23.96 -38.61 13.30
C VAL A 341 -24.26 -37.91 11.99
N ASP A 342 -25.41 -37.24 11.91
CA ASP A 342 -25.72 -36.32 10.81
C ASP A 342 -24.84 -35.07 10.92
N ILE A 343 -24.14 -34.74 9.84
CA ILE A 343 -23.20 -33.60 9.80
C ILE A 343 -23.64 -32.50 8.83
N ASN A 344 -24.86 -32.53 8.30
CA ASN A 344 -25.31 -31.55 7.31
C ASN A 344 -25.22 -30.10 7.80
N ASP A 345 -25.51 -29.88 9.09
CA ASP A 345 -25.44 -28.55 9.72
C ASP A 345 -24.00 -28.08 9.96
N GLU A 346 -23.02 -29.00 9.96
CA GLU A 346 -21.60 -28.66 10.04
C GLU A 346 -20.99 -28.34 8.67
N LEU A 347 -21.64 -28.76 7.58
CA LEU A 347 -21.14 -28.54 6.24
C LEU A 347 -21.32 -27.08 5.82
N PRO A 348 -20.28 -26.44 5.27
CA PRO A 348 -20.26 -25.00 5.08
C PRO A 348 -21.20 -24.52 3.97
N PHE A 349 -21.51 -25.39 3.02
CA PHE A 349 -22.36 -25.09 1.87
C PHE A 349 -22.80 -26.36 1.15
N LYS A 350 -23.86 -26.22 0.35
CA LYS A 350 -24.31 -27.27 -0.57
C LYS A 350 -23.34 -27.41 -1.76
N ILE A 351 -23.09 -28.66 -2.14
CA ILE A 351 -22.29 -29.05 -3.32
C ILE A 351 -23.16 -29.83 -4.32
N PRO A 352 -22.75 -29.93 -5.60
CA PRO A 352 -23.48 -30.73 -6.59
C PRO A 352 -23.68 -32.19 -6.17
N THR A 353 -24.71 -32.84 -6.71
CA THR A 353 -25.07 -34.21 -6.36
C THR A 353 -24.00 -35.24 -6.75
N SER A 354 -23.22 -34.95 -7.79
CA SER A 354 -22.08 -35.73 -8.28
C SER A 354 -20.83 -35.63 -7.39
N TRP A 355 -20.80 -34.66 -6.47
CA TRP A 355 -19.68 -34.40 -5.57
C TRP A 355 -19.87 -35.06 -4.20
N TYR A 356 -18.76 -35.22 -3.48
CA TYR A 356 -18.76 -35.77 -2.12
C TYR A 356 -17.90 -34.93 -1.17
N TRP A 357 -18.37 -34.77 0.07
CA TRP A 357 -17.55 -34.27 1.16
C TRP A 357 -16.66 -35.36 1.74
N VAL A 358 -15.40 -35.02 2.00
CA VAL A 358 -14.45 -35.85 2.77
C VAL A 358 -13.65 -34.98 3.73
N ARG A 359 -12.85 -35.59 4.60
CA ARG A 359 -11.77 -34.86 5.30
C ARG A 359 -10.45 -35.07 4.58
N LEU A 360 -9.55 -34.08 4.63
CA LEU A 360 -8.27 -34.18 3.94
C LEU A 360 -7.45 -35.41 4.36
N LYS A 361 -7.48 -35.80 5.64
CA LYS A 361 -6.78 -37.02 6.11
C LYS A 361 -7.26 -38.33 5.46
N ASP A 362 -8.47 -38.34 4.91
CA ASP A 362 -9.06 -39.55 4.34
C ASP A 362 -8.54 -39.81 2.91
N VAL A 363 -8.07 -38.75 2.24
CA VAL A 363 -7.66 -38.78 0.84
C VAL A 363 -6.23 -38.26 0.59
N PHE A 364 -5.57 -37.71 1.61
CA PHE A 364 -4.17 -37.26 1.58
C PHE A 364 -3.35 -37.86 2.71
N ILE A 365 -2.08 -38.17 2.43
CA ILE A 365 -1.06 -38.44 3.46
C ILE A 365 -0.54 -37.11 3.96
N ILE A 366 -0.71 -36.83 5.26
CA ILE A 366 -0.29 -35.58 5.88
C ILE A 366 1.14 -35.70 6.43
N ASN A 367 2.01 -34.79 5.99
CA ASN A 367 3.43 -34.71 6.33
C ASN A 367 4.19 -36.02 6.05
N PRO A 368 4.16 -36.54 4.81
CA PRO A 368 4.90 -37.75 4.44
C PRO A 368 6.41 -37.57 4.65
N ARG A 369 7.11 -38.69 4.85
CA ARG A 369 8.57 -38.73 4.91
C ARG A 369 9.11 -39.50 3.72
N ASN A 370 10.17 -38.97 3.13
CA ASN A 370 10.97 -39.68 2.12
C ASN A 370 12.17 -40.38 2.78
N LYS A 371 12.55 -41.52 2.23
CA LYS A 371 13.80 -42.24 2.57
C LYS A 371 14.59 -42.40 1.28
N LEU A 372 15.70 -41.67 1.17
CA LEU A 372 16.52 -41.53 -0.03
C LEU A 372 18.00 -41.77 0.33
N GLU A 373 18.82 -41.97 -0.70
CA GLU A 373 20.28 -42.09 -0.55
C GLU A 373 20.90 -40.72 -0.18
N ASP A 374 21.95 -40.74 0.64
CA ASP A 374 22.51 -39.53 1.25
C ASP A 374 23.10 -38.55 0.21
N ASP A 375 23.69 -39.06 -0.85
CA ASP A 375 24.34 -38.31 -1.93
C ASP A 375 23.36 -37.84 -3.02
N LEU A 376 22.09 -38.27 -2.98
CA LEU A 376 21.09 -37.83 -3.94
C LEU A 376 20.84 -36.33 -3.82
N ASN A 377 20.99 -35.60 -4.93
CA ASN A 377 20.62 -34.20 -5.00
C ASN A 377 19.09 -34.04 -5.03
N VAL A 378 18.56 -33.09 -4.27
CA VAL A 378 17.14 -32.79 -4.14
C VAL A 378 16.89 -31.29 -4.18
N SER A 379 15.65 -30.89 -4.43
CA SER A 379 15.25 -29.49 -4.34
C SER A 379 15.10 -29.04 -2.88
N PHE A 380 15.64 -27.89 -2.54
CA PHE A 380 15.45 -27.22 -1.26
C PHE A 380 14.64 -25.94 -1.42
N ILE A 381 13.56 -25.81 -0.63
CA ILE A 381 12.61 -24.70 -0.75
C ILE A 381 12.39 -24.05 0.62
N PRO A 382 13.11 -22.96 0.95
CA PRO A 382 12.82 -22.14 2.12
C PRO A 382 11.60 -21.24 1.87
N MET A 383 11.01 -20.69 2.94
CA MET A 383 9.78 -19.88 2.87
C MET A 383 9.82 -18.68 1.88
N PRO A 384 10.96 -17.98 1.68
CA PRO A 384 11.03 -16.89 0.70
C PRO A 384 10.87 -17.34 -0.76
N LEU A 385 11.16 -18.61 -1.07
CA LEU A 385 11.05 -19.14 -2.43
C LEU A 385 9.64 -19.67 -2.77
N ILE A 386 8.68 -19.52 -1.86
CA ILE A 386 7.26 -19.80 -2.11
C ILE A 386 6.53 -18.47 -2.28
N ASP A 387 5.89 -18.30 -3.43
CA ASP A 387 5.08 -17.12 -3.72
C ASP A 387 3.87 -17.04 -2.79
N ASP A 388 3.46 -15.82 -2.45
CA ASP A 388 2.22 -15.56 -1.73
C ASP A 388 1.01 -15.36 -2.66
N GLY A 389 -0.14 -15.13 -2.04
CA GLY A 389 -1.41 -14.89 -2.70
C GLY A 389 -1.84 -16.07 -3.57
N TYR A 390 -2.16 -15.77 -4.82
CA TYR A 390 -2.81 -16.68 -5.76
C TYR A 390 -1.87 -17.35 -6.77
N SER A 391 -0.54 -17.12 -6.68
CA SER A 391 0.43 -17.62 -7.66
C SER A 391 0.52 -19.14 -7.65
N GLY A 392 0.74 -19.72 -6.46
CA GLY A 392 0.95 -21.17 -6.33
C GLY A 392 2.33 -21.65 -6.80
N LYS A 393 3.21 -20.74 -7.23
CA LYS A 393 4.55 -21.06 -7.73
C LYS A 393 5.57 -21.13 -6.60
N HIS A 394 6.68 -21.78 -6.92
CA HIS A 394 7.87 -21.84 -6.09
C HIS A 394 9.11 -21.80 -6.97
N THR A 395 10.24 -21.48 -6.35
CA THR A 395 11.58 -21.74 -6.89
C THR A 395 12.34 -22.64 -5.90
N SER A 396 13.44 -23.24 -6.34
CA SER A 396 14.21 -24.13 -5.48
C SER A 396 15.70 -23.98 -5.70
N GLU A 397 16.46 -24.31 -4.66
CA GLU A 397 17.89 -24.52 -4.70
C GLU A 397 18.19 -26.02 -4.75
N VAL A 398 19.38 -26.41 -5.19
CA VAL A 398 19.81 -27.82 -5.12
C VAL A 398 20.63 -28.06 -3.85
N ARG A 399 20.30 -29.13 -3.12
CA ARG A 399 21.05 -29.60 -1.93
C ARG A 399 21.22 -31.11 -1.97
N SER A 400 22.25 -31.63 -1.30
CA SER A 400 22.39 -33.07 -1.08
C SER A 400 21.40 -33.53 -0.01
N TRP A 401 20.77 -34.69 -0.19
CA TRP A 401 19.80 -35.26 0.76
C TRP A 401 20.36 -35.35 2.18
N LYS A 402 21.64 -35.71 2.32
CA LYS A 402 22.33 -35.78 3.63
C LYS A 402 22.23 -34.49 4.43
N GLU A 403 22.21 -33.34 3.78
CA GLU A 403 22.13 -32.01 4.42
C GLU A 403 20.72 -31.69 4.91
N VAL A 404 19.70 -32.23 4.25
CA VAL A 404 18.29 -31.82 4.44
C VAL A 404 17.37 -32.93 4.95
N LYS A 405 17.87 -34.17 5.11
CA LYS A 405 17.12 -35.33 5.61
C LYS A 405 16.63 -35.21 7.06
N THR A 406 17.21 -34.28 7.83
CA THR A 406 16.86 -34.00 9.23
C THR A 406 16.68 -32.51 9.44
N GLY A 407 15.74 -32.12 10.30
CA GLY A 407 15.49 -30.71 10.62
C GLY A 407 14.63 -29.96 9.59
N PHE A 408 14.14 -30.64 8.55
CA PHE A 408 13.31 -30.07 7.48
C PHE A 408 12.06 -30.90 7.21
N THR A 409 11.12 -30.29 6.50
CA THR A 409 9.89 -30.92 6.02
C THR A 409 10.15 -31.55 4.65
N HIS A 410 9.77 -32.82 4.46
CA HIS A 410 10.03 -33.57 3.22
C HIS A 410 8.82 -33.50 2.30
N PHE A 411 9.06 -33.48 0.99
CA PHE A 411 8.02 -33.56 -0.04
C PHE A 411 8.57 -34.23 -1.30
N ALA A 412 7.68 -34.66 -2.19
CA ALA A 412 7.99 -35.24 -3.48
C ALA A 412 7.18 -34.54 -4.58
N GLU A 413 7.49 -34.86 -5.83
CA GLU A 413 6.80 -34.35 -7.00
C GLU A 413 5.29 -34.56 -6.87
N GLY A 414 4.53 -33.48 -7.09
CA GLY A 414 3.06 -33.47 -6.99
C GLY A 414 2.50 -33.26 -5.57
N ASP A 415 3.33 -33.26 -4.53
CA ASP A 415 2.89 -32.90 -3.17
C ASP A 415 2.46 -31.42 -3.10
N ILE A 416 1.58 -31.10 -2.16
CA ILE A 416 1.09 -29.75 -1.93
C ILE A 416 1.60 -29.25 -0.59
N GLY A 417 2.29 -28.10 -0.60
CA GLY A 417 2.76 -27.43 0.60
C GLY A 417 1.85 -26.27 0.99
N ILE A 418 1.60 -26.11 2.29
CA ILE A 418 0.93 -24.94 2.85
C ILE A 418 1.68 -24.41 4.07
N ALA A 419 1.96 -23.10 4.07
CA ALA A 419 2.56 -22.42 5.21
C ALA A 419 1.67 -22.55 6.44
N LYS A 420 2.24 -22.89 7.60
CA LYS A 420 1.48 -23.08 8.83
C LYS A 420 1.58 -21.90 9.81
N ILE A 421 2.44 -20.92 9.54
CA ILE A 421 2.78 -19.80 10.44
C ILE A 421 2.30 -18.45 9.88
N THR A 422 1.96 -17.50 10.76
CA THR A 422 1.68 -16.11 10.38
C THR A 422 2.96 -15.33 10.02
N PRO A 423 2.89 -14.36 9.08
CA PRO A 423 1.75 -14.03 8.22
C PRO A 423 1.63 -14.94 6.97
N CYS A 424 2.52 -15.92 6.81
CA CYS A 424 2.63 -16.71 5.58
C CYS A 424 1.34 -17.51 5.26
N PHE A 425 0.70 -18.11 6.27
CA PHE A 425 -0.60 -18.76 6.13
C PHE A 425 -1.68 -17.77 5.69
N GLU A 426 -1.77 -16.61 6.35
CA GLU A 426 -2.75 -15.56 6.06
C GLU A 426 -2.60 -15.01 4.64
N ASN A 427 -1.35 -14.94 4.17
CA ASN A 427 -0.98 -14.53 2.83
C ASN A 427 -1.10 -15.66 1.80
N ARG A 428 -1.73 -16.80 2.12
CA ARG A 428 -1.94 -17.93 1.18
C ARG A 428 -0.65 -18.50 0.58
N LYS A 429 0.47 -18.48 1.32
CA LYS A 429 1.70 -19.16 0.87
C LYS A 429 1.47 -20.67 0.83
N SER A 430 1.17 -21.16 -0.36
CA SER A 430 0.92 -22.55 -0.68
C SER A 430 1.27 -22.81 -2.13
N THR A 431 1.74 -24.02 -2.43
CA THR A 431 2.26 -24.39 -3.74
C THR A 431 2.09 -25.89 -4.02
N VAL A 432 1.98 -26.25 -5.29
CA VAL A 432 2.21 -27.64 -5.72
C VAL A 432 3.70 -27.77 -6.06
N PHE A 433 4.36 -28.73 -5.42
CA PHE A 433 5.77 -29.00 -5.66
C PHE A 433 5.94 -29.73 -6.98
N ILE A 434 6.21 -28.95 -8.03
CA ILE A 434 6.53 -29.46 -9.37
C ILE A 434 7.96 -29.13 -9.79
N ASN A 435 8.49 -29.90 -10.75
CA ASN A 435 9.83 -29.75 -11.31
C ASN A 435 10.94 -29.87 -10.26
N LEU A 436 10.81 -30.84 -9.35
CA LEU A 436 11.80 -31.08 -8.31
C LEU A 436 13.03 -31.80 -8.85
N THR A 437 14.20 -31.44 -8.33
CA THR A 437 15.45 -32.17 -8.63
C THR A 437 15.31 -33.62 -8.18
N ASN A 438 15.45 -34.55 -9.12
CA ASN A 438 15.25 -35.99 -8.90
C ASN A 438 13.86 -36.36 -8.33
N GLY A 439 12.84 -35.49 -8.47
CA GLY A 439 11.47 -35.75 -8.00
C GLY A 439 11.27 -35.62 -6.48
N TYR A 440 12.27 -35.13 -5.75
CA TYR A 440 12.21 -35.00 -4.29
C TYR A 440 12.67 -33.64 -3.81
N GLY A 441 12.19 -33.26 -2.63
CA GLY A 441 12.69 -32.08 -1.97
C GLY A 441 12.48 -32.04 -0.46
N ALA A 442 13.10 -31.02 0.13
CA ALA A 442 12.93 -30.66 1.51
C ALA A 442 12.80 -29.14 1.65
N GLY A 443 12.20 -28.66 2.72
CA GLY A 443 11.99 -27.23 2.90
C GLY A 443 11.77 -26.84 4.34
N THR A 444 11.44 -25.57 4.53
CA THR A 444 11.16 -25.02 5.86
C THR A 444 10.21 -25.90 6.68
N THR A 445 10.49 -26.01 7.98
CA THR A 445 9.65 -26.77 8.93
C THR A 445 8.28 -26.15 9.12
N GLU A 446 8.07 -24.91 8.66
CA GLU A 446 6.82 -24.15 8.76
C GLU A 446 5.82 -24.48 7.64
N LEU A 447 5.91 -25.66 7.04
CA LEU A 447 4.95 -26.19 6.08
C LEU A 447 4.22 -27.42 6.65
N HIS A 448 2.93 -27.54 6.31
CA HIS A 448 2.26 -28.84 6.22
C HIS A 448 2.31 -29.32 4.77
N ILE A 449 2.50 -30.62 4.57
CA ILE A 449 2.59 -31.26 3.26
C ILE A 449 1.44 -32.24 3.10
N LEU A 450 0.78 -32.21 1.95
CA LEU A 450 -0.29 -33.10 1.59
C LEU A 450 0.09 -33.87 0.32
N ARG A 451 0.16 -35.20 0.43
CA ARG A 451 0.38 -36.09 -0.71
C ARG A 451 -0.94 -36.77 -1.09
N PRO A 452 -1.45 -36.61 -2.33
CA PRO A 452 -2.63 -37.33 -2.77
C PRO A 452 -2.44 -38.84 -2.61
N ILE A 453 -3.47 -39.52 -2.10
CA ILE A 453 -3.53 -40.98 -2.16
C ILE A 453 -4.01 -41.35 -3.56
N GLY A 454 -3.10 -41.92 -4.35
CA GLY A 454 -3.35 -42.27 -5.73
C GLY A 454 -3.42 -41.07 -6.69
N ASN A 455 -4.08 -41.29 -7.82
CA ASN A 455 -4.12 -40.34 -8.95
C ASN A 455 -5.54 -39.82 -9.24
N SER A 456 -6.44 -39.93 -8.27
CA SER A 456 -7.86 -39.56 -8.40
C SER A 456 -8.14 -38.08 -8.08
N ILE A 457 -7.19 -37.39 -7.42
CA ILE A 457 -7.32 -35.97 -7.05
C ILE A 457 -6.19 -35.17 -7.70
N LEU A 458 -6.55 -34.09 -8.39
CA LEU A 458 -5.56 -33.15 -8.94
C LEU A 458 -5.00 -32.26 -7.84
N SER A 459 -3.67 -32.23 -7.71
CA SER A 459 -2.97 -31.35 -6.76
C SER A 459 -3.31 -29.88 -6.96
N GLN A 460 -3.54 -29.44 -8.20
CA GLN A 460 -3.93 -28.08 -8.53
C GLN A 460 -5.35 -27.73 -8.04
N TYR A 461 -6.27 -28.71 -8.01
CA TYR A 461 -7.60 -28.50 -7.44
C TYR A 461 -7.52 -28.38 -5.90
N LEU A 462 -6.71 -29.22 -5.23
CA LEU A 462 -6.43 -29.03 -3.81
C LEU A 462 -5.80 -27.66 -3.54
N LEU A 463 -4.84 -27.22 -4.36
CA LEU A 463 -4.23 -25.89 -4.21
C LEU A 463 -5.28 -24.77 -4.28
N ALA A 464 -6.23 -24.86 -5.22
CA ALA A 464 -7.34 -23.91 -5.32
C ALA A 464 -8.19 -23.87 -4.03
N TYR A 465 -8.48 -25.04 -3.45
CA TYR A 465 -9.18 -25.12 -2.16
C TYR A 465 -8.38 -24.51 -1.02
N LEU A 466 -7.08 -24.84 -0.88
CA LEU A 466 -6.22 -24.33 0.20
C LEU A 466 -6.00 -22.81 0.12
N LYS A 467 -6.15 -22.22 -1.07
CA LYS A 467 -6.05 -20.76 -1.28
C LYS A 467 -7.39 -20.03 -1.14
N SER A 468 -8.50 -20.75 -1.01
CA SER A 468 -9.83 -20.16 -0.87
C SER A 468 -9.98 -19.43 0.48
N ASP A 469 -10.81 -18.39 0.50
CA ASP A 469 -11.12 -17.65 1.73
C ASP A 469 -11.77 -18.57 2.77
N TYR A 470 -12.62 -19.50 2.33
CA TYR A 470 -13.22 -20.52 3.18
C TYR A 470 -12.16 -21.27 4.01
N PHE A 471 -11.12 -21.78 3.36
CA PHE A 471 -10.07 -22.51 4.06
C PHE A 471 -9.22 -21.57 4.93
N VAL A 472 -8.74 -20.47 4.37
CA VAL A 472 -7.83 -19.56 5.09
C VAL A 472 -8.49 -18.94 6.32
N ASP A 473 -9.73 -18.48 6.21
CA ASP A 473 -10.42 -17.79 7.31
C ASP A 473 -10.81 -18.76 8.44
N ASN A 474 -11.16 -20.01 8.12
CA ASN A 474 -11.34 -21.04 9.14
C ASN A 474 -10.04 -21.40 9.85
N GLY A 475 -8.92 -21.49 9.11
CA GLY A 475 -7.62 -21.76 9.74
C GLY A 475 -7.20 -20.65 10.71
N LYS A 476 -7.43 -19.38 10.38
CA LYS A 476 -7.14 -18.25 11.29
C LYS A 476 -7.84 -18.36 12.64
N GLN A 477 -9.05 -18.93 12.68
CA GLN A 477 -9.82 -19.13 13.92
C GLN A 477 -9.20 -20.20 14.83
N THR A 478 -8.32 -21.06 14.28
CA THR A 478 -7.64 -22.13 15.03
C THR A 478 -6.23 -21.76 15.48
N PHE A 479 -5.82 -20.51 15.30
CA PHE A 479 -4.47 -20.06 15.60
C PHE A 479 -4.11 -20.24 17.08
N THR A 480 -2.91 -20.79 17.29
CA THR A 480 -2.29 -20.91 18.61
C THR A 480 -0.91 -20.25 18.60
N GLY A 481 -0.43 -19.80 19.76
CA GLY A 481 0.89 -19.16 19.91
C GLY A 481 0.84 -17.66 20.19
N ALA A 482 2.02 -17.05 20.31
CA ALA A 482 2.17 -15.62 20.60
C ALA A 482 1.84 -14.73 19.39
N VAL A 483 1.44 -13.48 19.65
CA VAL A 483 1.12 -12.48 18.63
C VAL A 483 2.29 -12.33 17.64
N GLY A 484 2.00 -12.45 16.34
CA GLY A 484 3.00 -12.40 15.27
C GLY A 484 3.77 -13.71 14.99
N GLN A 485 3.54 -14.78 15.77
CA GLN A 485 4.08 -16.13 15.52
C GLN A 485 3.02 -17.21 15.77
N GLN A 486 1.81 -16.98 15.29
CA GLN A 486 0.71 -17.91 15.43
C GLN A 486 0.77 -19.02 14.38
N ARG A 487 0.24 -20.20 14.69
CA ARG A 487 0.25 -21.36 13.80
C ARG A 487 -1.09 -22.07 13.71
N ILE A 488 -1.37 -22.64 12.53
CA ILE A 488 -2.39 -23.67 12.38
C ILE A 488 -1.82 -25.04 12.75
N GLY A 489 -2.58 -25.79 13.56
CA GLY A 489 -2.24 -27.15 13.95
C GLY A 489 -2.39 -28.15 12.81
N LYS A 490 -1.78 -29.34 12.97
CA LYS A 490 -1.98 -30.47 12.04
C LYS A 490 -3.45 -30.92 12.02
N GLU A 491 -4.11 -30.88 13.18
CA GLU A 491 -5.50 -31.29 13.36
C GLU A 491 -6.47 -30.49 12.48
N TYR A 492 -6.22 -29.19 12.31
CA TYR A 492 -7.00 -28.35 11.40
C TYR A 492 -6.90 -28.85 9.96
N ILE A 493 -5.69 -29.17 9.48
CA ILE A 493 -5.49 -29.75 8.15
C ILE A 493 -6.19 -31.11 8.04
N GLU A 494 -5.99 -32.00 9.01
CA GLU A 494 -6.50 -33.37 8.95
C GLU A 494 -8.03 -33.43 8.84
N ASN A 495 -8.72 -32.56 9.58
CA ASN A 495 -10.17 -32.58 9.71
C ASN A 495 -10.90 -31.57 8.81
N ALA A 496 -10.19 -30.77 8.02
CA ALA A 496 -10.83 -29.82 7.11
C ALA A 496 -11.75 -30.54 6.09
N TYR A 497 -12.99 -30.08 6.00
CA TYR A 497 -13.98 -30.57 5.03
C TYR A 497 -13.57 -30.15 3.62
N PHE A 498 -13.32 -31.13 2.76
CA PHE A 498 -12.87 -30.96 1.38
C PHE A 498 -13.91 -31.51 0.39
N PRO A 499 -14.41 -30.68 -0.54
CA PRO A 499 -15.39 -31.11 -1.52
C PRO A 499 -14.68 -31.71 -2.74
N ILE A 500 -14.96 -32.98 -3.06
CA ILE A 500 -14.36 -33.71 -4.17
C ILE A 500 -15.34 -33.80 -5.35
N PRO A 501 -14.99 -33.21 -6.52
CA PRO A 501 -15.68 -33.42 -7.79
C PRO A 501 -15.27 -34.72 -8.47
N PRO A 502 -16.04 -35.17 -9.49
CA PRO A 502 -15.54 -36.02 -10.55
C PRO A 502 -14.18 -35.59 -11.10
N LYS A 503 -13.33 -36.53 -11.52
CA LYS A 503 -11.96 -36.23 -11.97
C LYS A 503 -11.96 -35.34 -13.21
N SER A 504 -12.79 -35.65 -14.20
CA SER A 504 -12.98 -34.83 -15.39
C SER A 504 -13.42 -33.41 -15.05
N GLU A 505 -14.27 -33.24 -14.02
CA GLU A 505 -14.68 -31.93 -13.56
C GLU A 505 -13.55 -31.17 -12.85
N GLN A 506 -12.72 -31.86 -12.04
CA GLN A 506 -11.52 -31.25 -11.47
C GLN A 506 -10.60 -30.67 -12.55
N GLU A 507 -10.40 -31.40 -13.65
CA GLU A 507 -9.59 -30.96 -14.81
C GLU A 507 -10.19 -29.68 -15.43
N ARG A 508 -11.51 -29.67 -15.69
CA ARG A 508 -12.22 -28.50 -16.22
C ARG A 508 -12.12 -27.29 -15.29
N ILE A 509 -12.31 -27.48 -13.98
CA ILE A 509 -12.19 -26.42 -12.97
C ILE A 509 -10.78 -25.83 -12.99
N VAL A 510 -9.75 -26.66 -12.90
CA VAL A 510 -8.34 -26.23 -12.89
C VAL A 510 -8.00 -25.47 -14.17
N GLN A 511 -8.46 -25.95 -15.33
CA GLN A 511 -8.24 -25.29 -16.61
C GLN A 511 -8.86 -23.88 -16.63
N ILE A 512 -10.10 -23.73 -16.15
CA ILE A 512 -10.78 -22.43 -16.10
C ILE A 512 -10.09 -21.49 -15.10
N ILE A 513 -9.72 -21.97 -13.90
CA ILE A 513 -8.96 -21.16 -12.92
C ILE A 513 -7.67 -20.64 -13.55
N ASN A 514 -6.89 -21.51 -14.18
CA ASN A 514 -5.62 -21.14 -14.81
C ASN A 514 -5.80 -20.10 -15.91
N ASN A 515 -6.83 -20.25 -16.76
CA ASN A 515 -7.11 -19.30 -17.83
C ASN A 515 -7.52 -17.92 -17.27
N LEU A 516 -8.46 -17.88 -16.32
CA LEU A 516 -8.92 -16.64 -15.71
C LEU A 516 -7.81 -15.94 -14.94
N PHE A 517 -7.02 -16.69 -14.16
CA PHE A 517 -5.91 -16.13 -13.38
C PHE A 517 -4.81 -15.59 -14.29
N LYS A 518 -4.54 -16.25 -15.43
CA LYS A 518 -3.61 -15.73 -16.43
C LYS A 518 -4.05 -14.35 -16.93
N HIS A 519 -5.31 -14.17 -17.31
CA HIS A 519 -5.82 -12.87 -17.77
C HIS A 519 -5.76 -11.81 -16.66
N LEU A 520 -6.16 -12.16 -15.44
CA LEU A 520 -6.10 -11.24 -14.29
C LEU A 520 -4.66 -10.84 -13.94
N ASN A 521 -3.69 -11.75 -14.09
CA ASN A 521 -2.28 -11.44 -13.88
C ASN A 521 -1.75 -10.48 -14.95
N VAL A 522 -2.11 -10.66 -16.22
CA VAL A 522 -1.71 -9.71 -17.30
C VAL A 522 -2.17 -8.28 -16.98
N ILE A 523 -3.38 -8.11 -16.47
CA ILE A 523 -3.88 -6.79 -16.04
C ILE A 523 -3.06 -6.28 -14.85
N SER A 524 -2.84 -7.12 -13.83
CA SER A 524 -2.07 -6.75 -12.64
C SER A 524 -0.62 -6.36 -12.95
N ASP A 525 0.02 -7.08 -13.87
CA ASP A 525 1.43 -6.89 -14.22
C ASP A 525 1.64 -5.61 -15.01
N SER A 526 0.63 -5.13 -15.76
CA SER A 526 0.68 -3.88 -16.51
C SER A 526 0.81 -2.61 -15.64
N PHE A 527 0.62 -2.74 -14.32
CA PHE A 527 0.74 -1.63 -13.38
C PHE A 527 2.16 -1.34 -12.89
N PHE A 528 3.06 -2.32 -13.05
CA PHE A 528 4.47 -2.28 -12.67
C PHE A 528 5.31 -2.02 -13.92
#